data_AF-A0A318SP90-F1
#
_entry.id   AF-A0A318SP90-F1
#
_cell.length_a   1.000
_cell.length_b   1.000
_cell.length_c   1.000
_cell.angle_alpha   90.00
_cell.angle_beta   90.00
_cell.angle_gamma   90.00
#
_symmetry.space_group_name_H-M   'P 1'
#
loop_
_entity.id
_entity.type
_entity.pdbx_description
1 polymer ?
#
loop_
_entity_poly.entity_id
_entity_poly.type
_entity_poly.pdbx_seq_one_letter_code
_entity_poly.pdbx_strand_id
1 'polypeptide(L)'
;MTAPGVFEVSAAFKIGLLSARFGGTISLTDVEPPHRYTIDVEGRGAAGFGRGLARVVLADAVAPRTGCTLRYTLQVAVGGKVAQVAGRWLRSTAEALVGKFFLRFDKALQQRLRNPA
;
A
#
# COMPACT_ATOMS: atom_id res chain seq x y z
N MET A 1 -14.68 -8.51 -13.81
CA MET A 1 -13.59 -7.78 -14.50
C MET A 1 -13.48 -6.43 -13.82
N THR A 2 -12.35 -6.12 -13.18
CA THR A 2 -12.13 -4.79 -12.60
C THR A 2 -11.74 -3.80 -13.69
N ALA A 3 -12.09 -2.52 -13.51
CA ALA A 3 -11.70 -1.46 -14.44
C ALA A 3 -10.16 -1.28 -14.47
N PRO A 4 -9.57 -0.71 -15.54
CA PRO A 4 -8.14 -0.40 -15.57
C PRO A 4 -7.72 0.44 -14.36
N GLY A 5 -6.63 0.03 -13.70
CA GLY A 5 -6.16 0.69 -12.48
C GLY A 5 -6.93 0.32 -11.21
N VAL A 6 -7.92 -0.57 -11.28
CA VAL A 6 -8.69 -1.10 -10.15
C VAL A 6 -8.36 -2.58 -9.94
N PHE A 7 -8.10 -2.96 -8.69
CA PHE A 7 -7.68 -4.31 -8.32
C PHE A 7 -8.48 -4.79 -7.11
N GLU A 8 -8.96 -6.02 -7.15
CA GLU A 8 -9.52 -6.67 -5.96
C GLU A 8 -8.40 -7.28 -5.12
N VAL A 9 -8.50 -7.11 -3.80
CA VAL A 9 -7.54 -7.63 -2.83
C VAL A 9 -8.25 -8.37 -1.72
N SER A 10 -7.66 -9.49 -1.30
CA SER A 10 -7.98 -10.18 -0.06
C SER A 10 -6.71 -10.33 0.77
N ALA A 11 -6.74 -9.86 2.01
CA ALA A 11 -5.61 -9.87 2.91
C ALA A 11 -5.99 -10.43 4.28
N ALA A 12 -5.14 -11.31 4.81
CA ALA A 12 -5.27 -11.86 6.15
C ALA A 12 -4.16 -11.28 7.04
N PHE A 13 -4.53 -10.71 8.18
CA PHE A 13 -3.60 -10.16 9.17
C PHE A 13 -3.73 -10.91 10.48
N LYS A 14 -2.58 -11.09 11.13
CA LYS A 14 -2.49 -11.55 12.52
C LYS A 14 -1.85 -10.44 13.34
N ILE A 15 -2.63 -9.82 14.21
CA ILE A 15 -2.19 -8.73 15.10
C ILE A 15 -2.35 -9.25 16.53
N GLY A 16 -1.26 -9.74 17.12
CA GLY A 16 -1.31 -10.45 18.40
C GLY A 16 -2.21 -11.69 18.33
N LEU A 17 -3.21 -11.75 19.21
CA LEU A 17 -4.21 -12.83 19.26
C LEU A 17 -5.36 -12.65 18.24
N LEU A 18 -5.45 -11.50 17.57
CA LEU A 18 -6.50 -11.24 16.60
C LEU A 18 -6.09 -11.74 15.22
N SER A 19 -6.94 -12.60 14.64
CA SER A 19 -6.88 -12.95 13.21
C SER A 19 -8.02 -12.24 12.49
N ALA A 20 -7.69 -11.49 11.45
CA ALA A 20 -8.68 -10.75 10.67
C ALA A 20 -8.42 -10.95 9.18
N ARG A 21 -9.49 -11.17 8.42
CA ARG A 21 -9.48 -11.15 6.95
C ARG A 21 -10.22 -9.92 6.46
N PHE A 22 -9.65 -9.28 5.45
CA PHE A 22 -10.23 -8.13 4.79
C PHE A 22 -10.28 -8.41 3.29
N GLY A 23 -11.47 -8.22 2.71
CA GLY A 23 -11.66 -8.08 1.27
C GLY A 23 -11.76 -6.60 0.92
N GLY A 24 -11.26 -6.21 -0.24
CA GLY A 24 -11.17 -4.80 -0.59
C GLY A 24 -10.80 -4.54 -2.02
N THR A 25 -10.65 -3.26 -2.31
CA THR A 25 -10.33 -2.73 -3.63
C THR A 25 -9.17 -1.76 -3.50
N ILE A 26 -8.24 -1.85 -4.46
CA ILE A 26 -7.19 -0.87 -4.68
C ILE A 26 -7.52 -0.13 -5.97
N SER A 27 -7.38 1.18 -6.00
CA SER A 27 -7.57 2.00 -7.18
C SER A 27 -6.39 2.97 -7.34
N LEU A 28 -5.90 3.10 -8.57
CA LEU A 28 -4.90 4.10 -8.94
C LEU A 28 -5.61 5.32 -9.52
N THR A 29 -5.38 6.48 -8.91
CA THR A 29 -5.95 7.77 -9.33
C THR A 29 -4.85 8.82 -9.48
N ASP A 30 -5.18 9.99 -10.02
CA ASP A 30 -4.26 11.12 -10.19
C ASP A 30 -2.94 10.75 -10.90
N VAL A 31 -3.01 9.82 -11.85
CA VAL A 31 -1.83 9.25 -12.52
C VAL A 31 -1.24 10.26 -13.49
N GLU A 32 -0.03 10.71 -13.22
CA GLU A 32 0.76 11.60 -14.08
C GLU A 32 2.15 10.97 -14.29
N PRO A 33 2.32 10.16 -15.35
CA PRO A 33 3.60 9.50 -15.60
C PRO A 33 4.69 10.47 -16.06
N PRO A 34 5.97 10.28 -15.65
CA PRO A 34 6.49 9.32 -14.67
C PRO A 34 6.52 9.88 -13.24
N HIS A 35 5.77 10.94 -12.94
CA HIS A 35 6.00 11.79 -11.78
C HIS A 35 5.22 11.42 -10.52
N ARG A 36 3.93 11.07 -10.63
CA ARG A 36 3.11 10.81 -9.45
C ARG A 36 1.86 9.98 -9.74
N TYR A 37 1.30 9.43 -8.67
CA TYR A 37 -0.01 8.81 -8.63
C TYR A 37 -0.51 8.71 -7.19
N THR A 38 -1.82 8.53 -7.04
CA THR A 38 -2.46 8.22 -5.76
C THR A 38 -2.92 6.76 -5.77
N ILE A 39 -2.70 6.06 -4.67
CA ILE A 39 -3.25 4.73 -4.40
C ILE A 39 -4.35 4.90 -3.36
N ASP A 40 -5.59 4.61 -3.76
CA ASP A 40 -6.72 4.46 -2.84
C ASP A 40 -6.91 2.98 -2.52
N VAL A 41 -7.05 2.67 -1.23
CA VAL A 41 -7.27 1.32 -0.72
C VAL A 41 -8.46 1.36 0.21
N GLU A 42 -9.50 0.60 -0.11
CA GLU A 42 -10.61 0.36 0.80
C GLU A 42 -10.72 -1.12 1.11
N GLY A 43 -10.92 -1.47 2.38
CA GLY A 43 -11.05 -2.85 2.81
C GLY A 43 -12.05 -3.01 3.94
N ARG A 44 -12.79 -4.11 3.92
CA ARG A 44 -13.78 -4.49 4.95
C ARG A 44 -13.61 -5.95 5.34
N GLY A 45 -13.89 -6.23 6.60
CA GLY A 45 -13.84 -7.56 7.17
C GLY A 45 -14.70 -7.67 8.41
N ALA A 46 -14.83 -8.88 8.96
CA ALA A 46 -15.67 -9.14 10.13
C ALA A 46 -15.27 -8.30 11.37
N ALA A 47 -13.99 -7.91 11.47
CA ALA A 47 -13.47 -7.12 12.59
C ALA A 47 -13.59 -5.60 12.40
N GLY A 48 -14.00 -5.11 11.22
CA GLY A 48 -14.09 -3.68 10.93
C GLY A 48 -13.72 -3.32 9.48
N PHE A 49 -13.30 -2.08 9.29
CA PHE A 49 -12.91 -1.56 7.98
C PHE A 49 -11.61 -0.74 8.06
N GLY A 50 -10.94 -0.61 6.92
CA GLY A 50 -9.78 0.24 6.73
C GLY A 50 -9.86 0.97 5.40
N ARG A 51 -9.43 2.23 5.40
CA ARG A 51 -9.21 3.06 4.22
C ARG A 51 -7.79 3.58 4.28
N GLY A 52 -7.09 3.53 3.16
CA GLY A 52 -5.73 4.01 3.01
C GLY A 52 -5.63 4.85 1.75
N LEU A 53 -5.04 6.03 1.86
CA LEU A 53 -4.70 6.87 0.73
C LEU A 53 -3.21 7.12 0.75
N ALA A 54 -2.50 6.61 -0.26
CA ALA A 54 -1.07 6.83 -0.43
C ALA A 54 -0.83 7.74 -1.63
N ARG A 55 -0.25 8.91 -1.41
CA ARG A 55 0.25 9.76 -2.50
C ARG A 55 1.70 9.41 -2.75
N VAL A 56 2.03 9.06 -3.98
CA VAL A 56 3.38 8.68 -4.40
C VAL A 56 3.91 9.74 -5.36
N VAL A 57 5.13 10.21 -5.10
CA VAL A 57 5.87 11.12 -5.97
C VAL A 57 7.23 10.50 -6.29
N LEU A 58 7.53 10.43 -7.57
CA LEU A 58 8.78 9.93 -8.13
C LEU A 58 9.62 11.14 -8.54
N ALA A 59 10.49 11.57 -7.63
CA ALA A 59 11.41 12.68 -7.88
C ALA A 59 12.66 12.18 -8.62
N ASP A 60 13.27 13.05 -9.41
CA ASP A 60 14.51 12.80 -10.16
C ASP A 60 14.42 11.69 -11.23
N ALA A 61 13.21 11.18 -11.51
CA ALA A 61 12.93 10.12 -12.48
C ALA A 61 13.12 10.51 -13.96
N VAL A 62 13.74 11.65 -14.25
CA VAL A 62 13.91 12.17 -15.62
C VAL A 62 15.37 11.98 -16.06
N ALA A 63 15.55 11.47 -17.28
CA ALA A 63 16.85 11.29 -17.92
C ALA A 63 17.67 12.60 -17.88
N PRO A 64 19.00 12.55 -17.75
CA PRO A 64 19.88 11.38 -17.85
C PRO A 64 20.15 10.64 -16.52
N ARG A 65 19.37 10.92 -15.46
CA ARG A 65 19.63 10.33 -14.13
C ARG A 65 19.23 8.86 -14.09
N THR A 66 20.10 8.04 -13.48
CA THR A 66 19.95 6.58 -13.36
C THR A 66 19.21 6.15 -12.08
N GLY A 67 18.55 7.09 -11.40
CA GLY A 67 17.90 6.85 -10.12
C GLY A 67 16.66 7.71 -9.95
N CYS A 68 15.76 7.24 -9.09
CA CYS A 68 14.52 7.92 -8.74
C CYS A 68 14.38 7.90 -7.23
N THR A 69 14.04 9.05 -6.64
CA THR A 69 13.66 9.13 -5.24
C THR A 69 12.14 8.95 -5.13
N LEU A 70 11.70 7.81 -4.58
CA LEU A 70 10.29 7.60 -4.26
C LEU A 70 9.96 8.25 -2.92
N ARG A 71 9.11 9.27 -2.95
CA ARG A 71 8.51 9.89 -1.77
C ARG A 71 7.06 9.45 -1.67
N TYR A 72 6.59 9.17 -0.46
CA TYR A 72 5.19 8.86 -0.25
C TYR A 72 4.66 9.48 1.04
N THR A 73 3.37 9.79 1.04
CA THR A 73 2.61 10.12 2.25
C THR A 73 1.43 9.19 2.34
N LEU A 74 1.23 8.59 3.51
CA LEU A 74 0.14 7.67 3.77
C LEU A 74 -0.83 8.27 4.78
N GLN A 75 -2.11 8.28 4.42
CA GLN A 75 -3.21 8.57 5.33
C GLN A 75 -4.01 7.28 5.51
N VAL A 76 -4.32 6.92 6.75
CA VAL A 76 -5.07 5.69 7.05
C VAL A 76 -6.18 6.02 8.02
N ALA A 77 -7.38 5.54 7.73
CA ALA A 77 -8.52 5.54 8.64
C ALA A 77 -8.96 4.10 8.87
N VAL A 78 -9.08 3.70 10.13
CA VAL A 78 -9.58 2.38 10.52
C VAL A 78 -10.74 2.54 11.49
N GLY A 79 -11.73 1.65 11.37
CA GLY A 79 -12.92 1.67 12.22
C GLY A 79 -13.40 0.27 12.58
N GLY A 80 -14.26 0.20 13.60
CA GLY A 80 -14.78 -1.04 14.16
C GLY A 80 -13.91 -1.63 15.27
N LYS A 81 -14.12 -2.91 15.59
CA LYS A 81 -13.44 -3.59 16.71
C LYS A 81 -11.91 -3.60 16.54
N VAL A 82 -11.42 -3.67 15.30
CA VAL A 82 -9.98 -3.60 15.02
C VAL A 82 -9.36 -2.27 15.44
N ALA A 83 -10.07 -1.15 15.30
CA ALA A 83 -9.56 0.18 15.67
C ALA A 83 -9.37 0.31 17.19
N GLN A 84 -10.24 -0.33 17.98
CA GLN A 84 -10.16 -0.36 19.43
C GLN A 84 -8.95 -1.16 19.94
N VAL A 85 -8.61 -2.25 19.26
CA VAL A 85 -7.46 -3.11 19.62
C VAL A 85 -6.14 -2.57 19.08
N ALA A 86 -6.17 -1.93 17.91
CA ALA A 86 -4.98 -1.46 17.22
C ALA A 86 -4.28 -0.31 17.96
N GLY A 87 -4.99 0.55 18.70
CA GLY A 87 -4.42 1.79 19.27
C GLY A 87 -3.06 1.64 20.00
N ARG A 88 -2.84 0.54 20.74
CA ARG A 88 -1.56 0.28 21.45
C ARG A 88 -0.44 -0.26 20.56
N TRP A 89 -0.76 -0.93 19.45
CA TRP A 89 0.19 -1.66 18.60
C TRP A 89 0.26 -1.15 17.15
N LEU A 90 -0.58 -0.16 16.81
CA LEU A 90 -0.81 0.28 15.43
C LEU A 90 0.45 0.83 14.80
N ARG A 91 1.19 1.67 15.54
CA ARG A 91 2.41 2.30 15.02
C ARG A 91 3.49 1.26 14.68
N SER A 92 3.84 0.38 15.61
CA SER A 92 4.88 -0.64 15.38
C SER A 92 4.47 -1.66 14.31
N THR A 93 3.19 -2.03 14.26
CA THR A 93 2.67 -2.90 13.20
C THR A 93 2.72 -2.21 11.83
N ALA A 94 2.35 -0.93 11.76
CA ALA A 94 2.41 -0.15 10.53
C ALA A 94 3.86 0.02 10.04
N GLU A 95 4.79 0.40 10.92
CA GLU A 95 6.23 0.50 10.60
C GLU A 95 6.78 -0.83 10.08
N ALA A 96 6.44 -1.95 10.73
CA ALA A 96 6.85 -3.29 10.27
C ALA A 96 6.24 -3.67 8.91
N LEU A 97 4.98 -3.30 8.64
CA LEU A 97 4.32 -3.55 7.36
C LEU A 97 4.95 -2.71 6.23
N VAL A 98 5.26 -1.45 6.49
CA VAL A 98 5.97 -0.56 5.56
C VAL A 98 7.35 -1.12 5.23
N GLY A 99 8.11 -1.57 6.23
CA GLY A 99 9.42 -2.19 6.01
C GLY A 99 9.33 -3.45 5.14
N LYS A 100 8.36 -4.33 5.41
CA LYS A 100 8.10 -5.52 4.60
C LYS A 100 7.68 -5.18 3.18
N PHE A 101 6.90 -4.11 3.00
CA PHE A 101 6.50 -3.63 1.68
C PHE A 101 7.74 -3.24 0.86
N PHE A 102 8.59 -2.34 1.38
CA PHE A 102 9.75 -1.87 0.62
C PHE A 102 10.77 -2.96 0.34
N LEU A 103 10.97 -3.91 1.27
CA LEU A 103 11.82 -5.08 1.02
C LEU A 103 11.31 -5.93 -0.16
N ARG A 104 10.00 -6.16 -0.22
CA ARG A 104 9.38 -6.92 -1.32
C ARG A 104 9.35 -6.13 -2.62
N PHE A 105 9.08 -4.83 -2.53
CA PHE A 105 9.06 -3.92 -3.66
C PHE A 105 10.43 -3.86 -4.35
N ASP A 106 11.51 -3.65 -3.58
CA ASP A 106 12.87 -3.64 -4.12
C ASP A 106 13.18 -4.96 -4.83
N LYS A 107 12.90 -6.10 -4.18
CA LYS A 107 13.09 -7.42 -4.80
C LYS A 107 12.33 -7.57 -6.13
N ALA A 108 11.07 -7.14 -6.18
CA ALA A 108 10.26 -7.20 -7.40
C ALA A 108 10.78 -6.24 -8.49
N LEU A 109 11.22 -5.04 -8.11
CA LEU A 109 11.80 -4.06 -9.02
C LEU A 109 13.11 -4.57 -9.63
N GLN A 110 14.03 -5.11 -8.82
CA GLN A 110 15.27 -5.71 -9.30
C GLN A 110 15.01 -6.86 -10.27
N GLN A 111 13.99 -7.69 -10.01
CA GLN A 111 13.58 -8.74 -10.94
C GLN A 111 13.09 -8.18 -12.28
N ARG A 112 12.27 -7.12 -12.26
CA ARG A 112 11.75 -6.48 -13.49
C ARG A 112 12.86 -5.79 -14.29
N LEU A 113 13.85 -5.19 -13.62
CA LEU A 113 15.01 -4.59 -14.28
C LEU A 113 15.91 -5.65 -14.94
N ARG A 114 16.05 -6.83 -14.31
CA ARG A 114 16.80 -7.96 -14.87
C ARG A 114 16.09 -8.65 -16.02
N ASN A 115 14.76 -8.62 -16.04
CA ASN A 115 13.94 -9.18 -17.12
C ASN A 115 12.95 -8.13 -17.65
N PRO A 116 13.44 -7.21 -18.50
CA PRO A 116 12.59 -6.24 -19.16
C PRO A 116 11.72 -6.96 -20.21
N ALA A 117 10.56 -7.49 -19.80
CA ALA A 117 9.43 -7.74 -20.69
C ALA A 117 9.08 -6.49 -21.49
#